data_AF-A0A9W6S732-F1
#
_entry.id   AF-A0A9W6S732-F1
#
_cell.length_a   1.000
_cell.length_b   1.000
_cell.length_c   1.000
_cell.angle_alpha   90.00
_cell.angle_beta   90.00
_cell.angle_gamma   90.00
#
_symmetry.space_group_name_H-M   'P 1'
#
loop_
_entity.id
_entity.type
_entity.pdbx_description
1 polymer ?
#
loop_
_entity_poly.entity_id
_entity_poly.type
_entity_poly.pdbx_seq_one_letter_code
_entity_poly.pdbx_strand_id
1 'polypeptide(L)'
;MNNEEEWDWFEEVEDREPRDPMLAAVLRTVRQAGDEWSSLGIPPEATIARLNDNELRVFIDVLDKDNDVLATLRVDVKRDGTSVMAWSDGELAEVEERMEDTDPLDIARFSSPIPEELASHVVTWLDGQLRRVVVRYEWSVRGRIRATCEAFQDTGTVLASSGAKPHGGLDTADRMTQVRP
;
A
#
# COMPACT_ATOMS: atom_id res chain seq x y z
N MET A 1 31.16 -12.98 8.30
CA MET A 1 30.65 -12.26 7.12
C MET A 1 29.23 -12.74 6.96
N ASN A 2 28.26 -11.91 7.33
CA ASN A 2 26.86 -12.21 7.09
C ASN A 2 26.64 -12.02 5.58
N ASN A 3 26.13 -13.05 4.90
CA ASN A 3 25.51 -12.87 3.61
C ASN A 3 24.27 -12.02 3.86
N GLU A 4 24.31 -10.75 3.47
CA GLU A 4 23.09 -9.98 3.25
C GLU A 4 22.41 -10.64 2.05
N GLU A 5 21.32 -11.36 2.30
CA GLU A 5 20.39 -11.73 1.23
C GLU A 5 19.86 -10.41 0.67
N GLU A 6 20.27 -10.11 -0.56
CA GLU A 6 19.70 -9.04 -1.36
C GLU A 6 18.27 -9.48 -1.69
N TRP A 7 17.30 -8.89 -1.00
CA TRP A 7 15.89 -9.20 -1.22
C TRP A 7 15.47 -8.59 -2.56
N ASP A 8 14.97 -9.41 -3.48
CA ASP A 8 14.48 -8.93 -4.77
C ASP A 8 13.06 -8.37 -4.57
N TRP A 9 12.96 -7.06 -4.41
CA TRP A 9 11.69 -6.36 -4.32
C TRP A 9 10.99 -6.33 -5.67
N PHE A 10 9.68 -6.63 -5.66
CA PHE A 10 8.75 -6.65 -6.80
C PHE A 10 8.90 -7.86 -7.74
N GLU A 11 8.23 -8.97 -7.43
CA GLU A 11 8.35 -10.29 -8.11
C GLU A 11 7.95 -10.32 -9.61
N GLU A 12 7.06 -9.43 -10.11
CA GLU A 12 6.49 -9.51 -11.48
C GLU A 12 7.02 -8.47 -12.49
N VAL A 13 8.27 -8.02 -12.39
CA VAL A 13 8.88 -7.38 -13.56
C VAL A 13 9.34 -8.52 -14.47
N GLU A 14 8.59 -8.87 -15.53
CA GLU A 14 9.01 -9.84 -16.56
C GLU A 14 10.39 -9.48 -17.14
N ASP A 15 11.49 -9.81 -16.45
CA ASP A 15 12.92 -9.69 -16.80
C ASP A 15 13.33 -8.41 -17.59
N ARG A 16 12.59 -7.31 -17.47
CA ARG A 16 12.77 -6.11 -18.30
C ARG A 16 12.67 -4.84 -17.46
N GLU A 17 13.83 -4.37 -17.04
CA GLU A 17 14.01 -2.98 -16.62
C GLU A 17 13.36 -2.02 -17.64
N PRO A 18 12.62 -0.99 -17.19
CA PRO A 18 12.09 0.01 -18.09
C PRO A 18 13.21 0.68 -18.87
N ARG A 19 13.08 0.74 -20.20
CA ARG A 19 14.03 1.50 -21.04
C ARG A 19 13.82 3.01 -20.95
N ASP A 20 12.62 3.41 -20.55
CA ASP A 20 12.26 4.81 -20.41
C ASP A 20 12.87 5.37 -19.11
N PRO A 21 13.63 6.49 -19.18
CA PRO A 21 14.29 7.05 -17.99
C PRO A 21 13.33 7.45 -16.87
N MET A 22 12.09 7.87 -17.20
CA MET A 22 11.07 8.24 -16.22
C MET A 22 10.67 7.02 -15.39
N LEU A 23 10.29 5.95 -16.07
CA LEU A 23 9.82 4.72 -15.43
C LEU A 23 10.96 4.01 -14.68
N ALA A 24 12.16 4.01 -15.26
CA ALA A 24 13.34 3.39 -14.65
C ALA A 24 13.76 4.10 -13.36
N ALA A 25 13.72 5.45 -13.35
CA ALA A 25 14.04 6.22 -12.15
C ALA A 25 13.07 5.89 -11.00
N VAL A 26 11.76 5.86 -11.28
CA VAL A 26 10.75 5.52 -10.27
C VAL A 26 10.96 4.10 -9.74
N LEU A 27 11.02 3.08 -10.61
CA LEU A 27 11.17 1.69 -10.18
C LEU A 27 12.41 1.49 -9.31
N ARG A 28 13.55 2.07 -9.72
CA ARG A 28 14.80 1.99 -8.96
C ARG A 28 14.69 2.65 -7.59
N THR A 29 14.14 3.85 -7.50
CA THR A 29 14.02 4.57 -6.22
C THR A 29 13.02 3.89 -5.29
N VAL A 30 11.93 3.35 -5.82
CA VAL A 30 10.97 2.55 -5.04
C VAL A 30 11.62 1.28 -4.50
N ARG A 31 12.40 0.55 -5.31
CA ARG A 31 13.17 -0.63 -4.83
C ARG A 31 14.14 -0.27 -3.72
N GLN A 32 14.89 0.83 -3.87
CA GLN A 32 15.81 1.30 -2.83
C GLN A 32 15.09 1.67 -1.53
N ALA A 33 13.87 2.19 -1.60
CA ALA A 33 13.06 2.48 -0.42
C ALA A 33 12.47 1.21 0.22
N GLY A 34 12.24 0.16 -0.56
CA GLY A 34 11.73 -1.14 -0.09
C GLY A 34 12.49 -1.68 1.11
N ASP A 35 13.82 -1.61 1.09
CA ASP A 35 14.67 -2.09 2.19
C ASP A 35 14.32 -1.45 3.54
N GLU A 36 13.88 -0.19 3.54
CA GLU A 36 13.44 0.50 4.75
C GLU A 36 12.05 0.04 5.22
N TRP A 37 11.18 -0.39 4.30
CA TRP A 37 9.81 -0.85 4.58
C TRP A 37 9.72 -2.25 5.17
N SER A 38 10.78 -3.06 5.04
CA SER A 38 10.92 -4.31 5.82
C SER A 38 10.76 -4.07 7.33
N SER A 39 11.27 -2.93 7.83
CA SER A 39 11.13 -2.56 9.24
C SER A 39 9.69 -2.23 9.66
N LEU A 40 8.83 -1.94 8.68
CA LEU A 40 7.39 -1.71 8.86
C LEU A 40 6.57 -3.00 8.71
N GLY A 41 7.23 -4.16 8.54
CA GLY A 41 6.58 -5.45 8.36
C GLY A 41 5.99 -5.66 6.97
N ILE A 42 6.45 -4.93 5.95
CA ILE A 42 6.14 -5.22 4.55
C ILE A 42 7.20 -6.18 4.03
N PRO A 43 6.85 -7.43 3.68
CA PRO A 43 7.80 -8.33 3.08
C PRO A 43 7.84 -8.14 1.55
N PRO A 44 8.93 -8.52 0.86
CA PRO A 44 9.06 -8.36 -0.59
C PRO A 44 7.95 -9.04 -1.41
N GLU A 45 7.45 -10.19 -0.97
CA GLU A 45 6.32 -10.89 -1.59
C GLU A 45 5.00 -10.10 -1.55
N ALA A 46 4.89 -9.07 -0.69
CA ALA A 46 3.75 -8.17 -0.66
C ALA A 46 3.87 -7.03 -1.69
N THR A 47 4.81 -7.11 -2.62
CA THR A 47 5.10 -6.05 -3.59
C THR A 47 5.11 -6.57 -5.02
N ILE A 48 4.44 -5.86 -5.94
CA ILE A 48 4.43 -6.16 -7.37
C ILE A 48 4.65 -4.89 -8.18
N ALA A 49 5.46 -4.98 -9.24
CA ALA A 49 5.61 -3.92 -10.23
C ALA A 49 5.28 -4.49 -11.61
N ARG A 50 4.34 -3.86 -12.32
CA ARG A 50 3.94 -4.24 -13.67
C ARG A 50 4.33 -3.15 -14.65
N LEU A 51 5.05 -3.54 -15.70
CA LEU A 51 5.45 -2.64 -16.77
C LEU A 51 4.67 -2.98 -18.04
N ASN A 52 4.07 -1.97 -18.66
CA ASN A 52 3.57 -2.05 -20.03
C ASN A 52 4.28 -1.03 -20.94
N ASP A 53 3.85 -0.94 -22.19
CA ASP A 53 4.49 -0.09 -23.19
C ASP A 53 4.49 1.41 -22.87
N ASN A 54 3.71 1.92 -21.92
CA ASN A 54 3.66 3.36 -21.61
C ASN A 54 3.59 3.70 -20.11
N GLU A 55 3.50 2.70 -19.25
CA GLU A 55 3.18 2.90 -17.84
C GLU A 55 3.86 1.85 -16.96
N LEU A 56 4.33 2.30 -15.81
CA LEU A 56 4.74 1.49 -14.67
C LEU A 56 3.63 1.53 -13.63
N ARG A 57 3.20 0.37 -13.15
CA ARG A 57 2.31 0.25 -12.00
C ARG A 57 3.04 -0.43 -10.86
N VAL A 58 2.96 0.14 -9.67
CA VAL A 58 3.53 -0.42 -8.44
C VAL A 58 2.39 -0.69 -7.46
N PHE A 59 2.42 -1.86 -6.86
CA PHE A 59 1.46 -2.34 -5.88
C PHE A 59 2.21 -2.76 -4.61
N ILE A 60 1.69 -2.35 -3.45
CA ILE A 60 2.23 -2.73 -2.14
C ILE A 60 1.04 -3.11 -1.25
N ASP A 61 0.95 -4.39 -0.91
CA ASP A 61 -0.04 -4.88 0.04
C ASP A 61 0.37 -4.53 1.46
N VAL A 62 -0.60 -4.01 2.21
CA VAL A 62 -0.47 -3.70 3.62
C VAL A 62 -1.07 -4.85 4.40
N LEU A 63 -0.20 -5.61 5.05
CA LEU A 63 -0.57 -6.80 5.81
C LEU A 63 -0.88 -6.45 7.27
N ASP A 64 -1.75 -7.25 7.86
CA ASP A 64 -1.93 -7.31 9.31
C ASP A 64 -0.89 -8.25 9.96
N LYS A 65 -0.95 -8.38 11.29
CA LYS A 65 -0.02 -9.22 12.07
C LYS A 65 -0.09 -10.72 11.75
N ASP A 66 -1.22 -11.17 11.20
CA ASP A 66 -1.51 -12.56 10.86
C ASP A 66 -1.20 -12.81 9.35
N ASN A 67 -0.62 -11.81 8.67
CA ASN A 67 -0.32 -11.72 7.23
C ASN A 67 -1.57 -11.67 6.32
N ASP A 68 -2.72 -11.28 6.86
CA ASP A 68 -3.90 -11.02 6.04
C ASP A 68 -3.78 -9.64 5.37
N VAL A 69 -4.14 -9.53 4.08
CA VAL A 69 -4.09 -8.25 3.37
C VAL A 69 -5.22 -7.34 3.84
N LEU A 70 -4.85 -6.14 4.30
CA LEU A 70 -5.80 -5.11 4.75
C LEU A 70 -6.23 -4.19 3.61
N ALA A 71 -5.27 -3.76 2.79
CA ALA A 71 -5.46 -2.88 1.64
C ALA A 71 -4.20 -2.87 0.77
N THR A 72 -4.30 -2.35 -0.45
CA THR A 72 -3.17 -2.22 -1.38
C THR A 72 -2.91 -0.74 -1.69
N LEU A 73 -1.66 -0.30 -1.60
CA LEU A 73 -1.22 0.95 -2.20
C LEU A 73 -0.91 0.75 -3.68
N ARG A 74 -1.49 1.58 -4.54
CA ARG A 74 -1.26 1.57 -5.99
C ARG A 74 -0.65 2.89 -6.45
N VAL A 75 0.39 2.77 -7.28
CA VAL A 75 1.01 3.90 -7.98
C VAL A 75 1.07 3.61 -9.47
N ASP A 76 0.42 4.44 -10.27
CA ASP A 76 0.50 4.40 -11.73
C ASP A 76 1.36 5.57 -12.22
N VAL A 77 2.40 5.28 -13.01
CA VAL A 77 3.32 6.29 -13.57
C VAL A 77 3.42 6.15 -15.08
N LYS A 78 3.20 7.25 -15.79
CA LYS A 78 3.30 7.33 -17.26
C LYS A 78 4.66 7.89 -17.69
N ARG A 79 5.09 7.54 -18.91
CA ARG A 79 6.32 8.08 -19.53
C ARG A 79 6.35 9.59 -19.67
N ASP A 80 5.19 10.24 -19.74
CA ASP A 80 5.08 11.70 -19.80
C ASP A 80 5.34 12.40 -18.45
N GLY A 81 5.63 11.62 -17.39
CA GLY A 81 5.91 12.13 -16.06
C GLY A 81 4.68 12.34 -15.19
N THR A 82 3.50 11.90 -15.62
CA THR A 82 2.27 11.91 -14.81
C THR A 82 2.23 10.70 -13.88
N SER A 83 1.85 10.92 -12.61
CA SER A 83 1.54 9.86 -11.66
C SER A 83 0.18 10.04 -10.99
N VAL A 84 -0.43 8.91 -10.64
CA VAL A 84 -1.62 8.81 -9.79
C VAL A 84 -1.36 7.76 -8.73
N MET A 85 -1.67 8.09 -7.49
CA MET A 85 -1.38 7.28 -6.31
C MET A 85 -2.63 7.22 -5.42
N ALA A 86 -3.00 6.02 -4.95
CA ALA A 86 -4.19 5.81 -4.14
C ALA A 86 -4.12 4.50 -3.32
N TRP A 87 -5.01 4.40 -2.32
CA TRP A 87 -5.36 3.13 -1.69
C TRP A 87 -6.43 2.40 -2.51
N SER A 88 -6.33 1.07 -2.59
CA SER A 88 -7.23 0.14 -3.27
C SER A 88 -7.63 -0.98 -2.32
N ASP A 89 -8.78 -1.61 -2.59
CA ASP A 89 -9.16 -2.87 -1.91
C ASP A 89 -8.11 -3.96 -2.20
N GLY A 90 -7.84 -4.79 -1.18
CA GLY A 90 -6.65 -5.64 -1.02
C GLY A 90 -6.52 -6.88 -1.92
N GLU A 91 -5.34 -7.52 -1.81
CA GLU A 91 -4.72 -8.57 -2.64
C GLU A 91 -4.32 -8.08 -4.04
N LEU A 92 -3.33 -7.17 -4.07
CA LEU A 92 -2.65 -6.61 -5.26
C LEU A 92 -3.58 -6.32 -6.47
N ALA A 93 -4.80 -5.89 -6.13
CA ALA A 93 -5.93 -5.48 -6.95
C ALA A 93 -6.17 -6.35 -8.20
N GLU A 94 -6.72 -7.55 -8.00
CA GLU A 94 -7.18 -8.46 -9.05
C GLU A 94 -8.19 -7.78 -10.04
N VAL A 95 -7.75 -7.51 -11.29
CA VAL A 95 -8.53 -7.37 -12.56
C VAL A 95 -8.92 -5.98 -13.13
N GLU A 96 -9.04 -4.86 -12.41
CA GLU A 96 -9.57 -3.62 -13.05
C GLU A 96 -8.57 -2.49 -13.41
N GLU A 97 -8.77 -1.89 -14.60
CA GLU A 97 -8.05 -0.69 -15.07
C GLU A 97 -8.28 0.55 -14.18
N ARG A 98 -9.34 0.57 -13.37
CA ARG A 98 -9.73 1.71 -12.52
C ARG A 98 -9.25 1.55 -11.08
N MET A 99 -8.82 2.66 -10.49
CA MET A 99 -8.61 2.77 -9.04
C MET A 99 -9.97 2.88 -8.37
N GLU A 100 -10.32 1.93 -7.49
CA GLU A 100 -11.46 2.06 -6.57
C GLU A 100 -10.92 2.52 -5.22
N ASP A 101 -11.27 3.75 -4.85
CA ASP A 101 -10.67 4.45 -3.72
C ASP A 101 -11.21 3.91 -2.39
N THR A 102 -10.34 3.33 -1.57
CA THR A 102 -10.71 2.93 -0.19
C THR A 102 -10.49 4.04 0.83
N ASP A 103 -9.57 4.98 0.56
CA ASP A 103 -9.45 6.26 1.28
C ASP A 103 -9.68 7.45 0.34
N PRO A 104 -10.89 8.04 0.32
CA PRO A 104 -11.21 9.13 -0.61
C PRO A 104 -10.45 10.43 -0.31
N LEU A 105 -9.75 10.52 0.81
CA LEU A 105 -8.99 11.70 1.22
C LEU A 105 -7.54 11.71 0.71
N ASP A 106 -7.05 10.64 0.08
CA ASP A 106 -5.61 10.45 -0.17
C ASP A 106 -5.23 10.15 -1.63
N ILE A 107 -6.12 10.45 -2.59
CA ILE A 107 -5.74 10.38 -4.02
C ILE A 107 -4.73 11.49 -4.30
N ALA A 108 -3.48 11.11 -4.53
CA ALA A 108 -2.43 12.03 -4.94
C ALA A 108 -2.23 11.96 -6.45
N ARG A 109 -2.25 13.13 -7.09
CA ARG A 109 -1.87 13.30 -8.50
C ARG A 109 -0.71 14.24 -8.59
N PHE A 110 0.32 13.85 -9.32
CA PHE A 110 1.51 14.66 -9.50
C PHE A 110 2.01 14.52 -10.93
N SER A 111 2.68 15.56 -11.42
CA SER A 111 3.33 15.51 -12.72
C SER A 111 4.63 16.29 -12.65
N SER A 112 5.71 15.64 -13.07
CA SER A 112 6.98 16.32 -13.31
C SER A 112 7.65 15.71 -14.54
N PRO A 113 8.21 16.52 -15.45
CA PRO A 113 9.02 16.02 -16.54
C PRO A 113 10.42 15.58 -16.08
N ILE A 114 10.78 15.77 -14.81
CA ILE A 114 12.08 15.43 -14.23
C ILE A 114 11.94 14.06 -13.51
N PRO A 115 12.60 12.99 -14.01
CA PRO A 115 12.48 11.65 -13.44
C PRO A 115 12.75 11.56 -11.94
N GLU A 116 13.78 12.26 -11.47
CA GLU A 116 14.19 12.22 -10.07
C GLU A 116 13.18 12.91 -9.15
N GLU A 117 12.54 13.99 -9.61
CA GLU A 117 11.48 14.66 -8.84
C GLU A 117 10.24 13.78 -8.73
N LEU A 118 9.84 13.13 -9.82
CA LEU A 118 8.71 12.21 -9.82
C LEU A 118 8.96 11.01 -8.90
N ALA A 119 10.15 10.39 -9.02
CA ALA A 119 10.55 9.27 -8.18
C ALA A 119 10.58 9.63 -6.69
N SER A 120 11.16 10.79 -6.35
CA SER A 120 11.19 11.31 -4.98
C SER A 120 9.78 11.56 -4.44
N HIS A 121 8.88 12.13 -5.25
CA HIS A 121 7.50 12.37 -4.86
C HIS A 121 6.73 11.06 -4.60
N VAL A 122 6.87 10.08 -5.49
CA VAL A 122 6.25 8.76 -5.36
C VAL A 122 6.70 8.08 -4.07
N VAL A 123 8.02 8.01 -3.81
CA VAL A 123 8.54 7.37 -2.60
C VAL A 123 8.13 8.12 -1.34
N THR A 124 8.13 9.46 -1.37
CA THR A 124 7.67 10.26 -0.22
C THR A 124 6.21 9.99 0.11
N TRP A 125 5.35 9.88 -0.91
CA TRP A 125 3.95 9.52 -0.70
C TRP A 125 3.81 8.10 -0.14
N LEU A 126 4.48 7.11 -0.74
CA LEU A 126 4.45 5.72 -0.28
C LEU A 126 4.92 5.59 1.18
N ASP A 127 6.04 6.21 1.54
CA ASP A 127 6.57 6.19 2.91
C ASP A 127 5.59 6.83 3.90
N GLY A 128 4.99 7.96 3.52
CA GLY A 128 3.96 8.63 4.32
C GLY A 128 2.75 7.72 4.59
N GLN A 129 2.28 7.00 3.56
CA GLN A 129 1.15 6.09 3.67
C GLN A 129 1.46 4.82 4.47
N LEU A 130 2.62 4.21 4.24
CA LEU A 130 3.02 2.95 4.89
C LEU A 130 3.26 3.10 6.39
N ARG A 131 3.47 4.34 6.87
CA ARG A 131 3.64 4.72 8.28
C ARG A 131 2.34 5.19 8.94
N ARG A 132 1.19 5.10 8.27
CA ARG A 132 -0.09 5.44 8.89
C ARG A 132 -0.47 4.33 9.87
N VAL A 133 -0.72 4.72 11.11
CA VAL A 133 -1.13 3.80 12.19
C VAL A 133 -2.46 3.14 11.83
N VAL A 134 -2.48 1.80 11.88
CA VAL A 134 -3.71 1.00 11.70
C VAL A 134 -4.16 0.43 13.04
N VAL A 135 -5.44 0.62 13.34
CA VAL A 135 -6.08 0.14 14.57
C VAL A 135 -7.14 -0.89 14.23
N ARG A 136 -7.12 -2.01 14.95
CA ARG A 136 -8.17 -3.01 14.96
C ARG A 136 -9.17 -2.71 16.06
N TYR A 137 -10.43 -2.64 15.67
CA TYR A 137 -11.60 -2.45 16.50
C TYR A 137 -12.35 -3.78 16.62
N GLU A 138 -12.68 -4.19 17.83
CA GLU A 138 -13.35 -5.47 18.09
C GLU A 138 -14.66 -5.25 18.85
N TRP A 139 -15.73 -5.91 18.39
CA TRP A 139 -17.03 -5.94 19.07
C TRP A 139 -17.34 -7.37 19.52
N SER A 140 -17.73 -7.49 20.78
CA SER A 140 -17.97 -8.75 21.47
C SER A 140 -19.43 -8.90 21.87
N VAL A 141 -19.99 -10.09 21.63
CA VAL A 141 -21.32 -10.47 22.12
C VAL A 141 -21.18 -11.71 22.99
N ARG A 142 -21.53 -11.56 24.28
CA ARG A 142 -21.39 -12.62 25.30
C ARG A 142 -19.95 -13.15 25.40
N GLY A 143 -18.98 -12.24 25.39
CA GLY A 143 -17.55 -12.55 25.55
C GLY A 143 -16.87 -13.19 24.34
N ARG A 144 -17.49 -13.15 23.15
CA ARG A 144 -16.88 -13.60 21.89
C ARG A 144 -16.88 -12.47 20.87
N ILE A 145 -15.75 -12.27 20.20
CA ILE A 145 -15.62 -11.33 19.08
C ILE A 145 -16.59 -11.75 17.97
N ARG A 146 -17.42 -10.82 17.50
CA ARG A 146 -18.43 -11.01 16.45
C ARG A 146 -18.20 -10.16 15.23
N ALA A 147 -17.53 -9.03 15.40
CA ALA A 147 -17.11 -8.18 14.31
C ALA A 147 -15.72 -7.62 14.61
N THR A 148 -14.95 -7.44 13.55
CA THR A 148 -13.68 -6.71 13.57
C THR A 148 -13.66 -5.68 12.45
N CYS A 149 -12.89 -4.62 12.65
CA CYS A 149 -12.69 -3.58 11.68
C CYS A 149 -11.29 -3.02 11.84
N GLU A 150 -10.55 -2.93 10.76
CA GLU A 150 -9.21 -2.36 10.69
C GLU A 150 -9.35 -1.01 10.00
N ALA A 151 -8.86 0.05 10.63
CA ALA A 151 -9.01 1.41 10.12
C ALA A 151 -7.79 2.27 10.45
N PHE A 152 -7.55 3.30 9.64
CA PHE A 152 -6.54 4.30 9.98
C PHE A 152 -6.93 5.05 11.24
N GLN A 153 -5.95 5.26 12.12
CA GLN A 153 -6.18 5.95 13.39
C GLN A 153 -6.54 7.43 13.19
N ASP A 154 -5.96 8.07 12.19
CA ASP A 154 -6.07 9.52 11.96
C ASP A 154 -7.41 9.91 11.29
N THR A 155 -7.88 9.13 10.32
CA THR A 155 -9.10 9.41 9.56
C THR A 155 -10.29 8.55 9.95
N GLY A 156 -10.05 7.38 10.57
CA GLY A 156 -11.09 6.37 10.80
C GLY A 156 -11.55 5.67 9.52
N THR A 157 -10.86 5.87 8.39
CA THR A 157 -11.13 5.18 7.13
C THR A 157 -10.94 3.68 7.32
N VAL A 158 -11.94 2.89 6.96
CA VAL A 158 -11.93 1.43 7.10
C VAL A 158 -11.17 0.79 5.94
N LEU A 159 -10.24 -0.09 6.27
CA LEU A 159 -9.43 -0.86 5.32
C LEU A 159 -10.00 -2.26 5.13
N ALA A 160 -10.25 -2.94 6.25
CA ALA A 160 -10.84 -4.27 6.27
C ALA A 160 -11.93 -4.34 7.33
N SER A 161 -12.91 -5.22 7.13
CA SER A 161 -13.87 -5.54 8.18
C SER A 161 -14.45 -6.93 8.03
N SER A 162 -14.80 -7.52 9.16
CA SER A 162 -15.44 -8.83 9.24
C SER A 162 -16.63 -8.78 10.18
N GLY A 163 -17.70 -9.51 9.82
CA GLY A 163 -18.93 -9.58 10.61
C GLY A 163 -19.80 -8.33 10.55
N ALA A 164 -20.92 -8.36 11.29
CA ALA A 164 -21.88 -7.27 11.33
C ALA A 164 -21.54 -6.28 12.44
N LYS A 165 -21.09 -5.08 12.06
CA LYS A 165 -20.79 -3.98 12.98
C LYS A 165 -22.08 -3.47 13.67
N PRO A 166 -22.05 -3.16 14.98
CA PRO A 166 -23.16 -2.51 15.66
C PRO A 166 -23.48 -1.13 15.06
N HIS A 167 -24.73 -0.69 15.20
CA HIS A 167 -25.14 0.65 14.78
C HIS A 167 -24.55 1.66 15.77
N GLY A 168 -23.45 2.30 15.39
CA GLY A 168 -22.75 3.27 16.24
C GLY A 168 -21.42 3.73 15.66
N GLY A 169 -20.72 2.86 14.93
CA GLY A 169 -19.41 3.18 14.35
C GLY A 169 -18.26 2.66 15.21
N LEU A 170 -17.04 3.09 14.89
CA LEU A 170 -15.79 2.61 15.50
C LEU A 170 -15.70 2.89 17.01
N ASP A 171 -16.32 3.96 17.49
CA ASP A 171 -16.37 4.39 18.89
C ASP A 171 -17.13 3.43 19.82
N THR A 172 -17.97 2.56 19.26
CA THR A 172 -18.70 1.53 20.01
C THR A 172 -17.92 0.24 20.21
N ALA A 173 -16.68 0.17 19.75
CA ALA A 173 -15.85 -1.02 19.91
C ALA A 173 -15.55 -1.29 21.39
N ASP A 174 -15.62 -2.57 21.78
CA ASP A 174 -15.27 -3.00 23.13
C ASP A 174 -13.76 -2.95 23.37
N ARG A 175 -12.98 -3.11 22.30
CA ARG A 175 -11.52 -3.10 22.33
C ARG A 175 -10.94 -2.46 21.07
N MET A 176 -9.86 -1.73 21.28
CA MET A 176 -9.01 -1.15 20.25
C MET A 176 -7.59 -1.66 20.44
N THR A 177 -6.94 -2.11 19.37
CA THR A 177 -5.54 -2.55 19.41
C THR A 177 -4.84 -2.05 18.17
N GLN A 178 -3.72 -1.35 18.34
CA GLN A 178 -2.86 -0.99 17.24
C GLN A 178 -2.29 -2.26 16.62
N VAL A 179 -2.54 -2.48 15.34
CA VAL A 179 -2.05 -3.64 14.58
C VAL A 179 -0.87 -3.27 13.67
N ARG A 180 -0.68 -1.97 13.40
CA ARG A 180 0.47 -1.43 12.67
C ARG A 180 0.84 -0.03 13.17
N PRO A 181 2.14 0.30 13.34
CA PRO A 181 2.61 1.66 13.61
C PRO A 181 2.51 2.61 12.42
#